data_AF-A0A539E5C4-F1
#
_entry.id   AF-A0A539E5C4-F1
#
_cell.length_a   1.000
_cell.length_b   1.000
_cell.length_c   1.000
_cell.angle_alpha   90.00
_cell.angle_beta   90.00
_cell.angle_gamma   90.00
#
_symmetry.space_group_name_H-M   'P 1'
#
loop_
_entity.id
_entity.type
_entity.pdbx_description
1 polymer ?
#
loop_
_entity_poly.entity_id
_entity_poly.type
_entity_poly.pdbx_seq_one_letter_code
_entity_poly.pdbx_strand_id
1 'polypeptide(L)'
;ALSLPNLANTTRAAHTTTSFADVEPGPRIMAMGGAGTALADDPTGAWWNPAELYFMRGTRGVVTYDDLYGAGLAQRSYLSVAWKKVHYEPKFVDNRMTLEKDLGRGSAWGISVSSIFLDLGEESYSELMPSISFAAGLGGGVGIGSSVSFLKASSGVEDVGSSGYSASLGAGINLPARAHVGFVARNLLSSVSPEGGSKEKLRGCRPAASTGCFSTTWRRGPAFDTWVEASSHGRSRPSASGWNGSGSGSITR
;
A
#
# COMPACT_ATOMS: atom_id res chain seq x y z
N ALA A 1 -23.11 23.05 4.35
CA ALA A 1 -22.17 21.94 4.06
C ALA A 1 -20.82 22.56 3.73
N LEU A 2 -19.84 22.47 4.64
CA LEU A 2 -18.49 22.96 4.38
C LEU A 2 -17.80 22.01 3.40
N SER A 3 -17.59 22.47 2.17
CA SER A 3 -16.76 21.80 1.17
C SER A 3 -15.30 21.92 1.59
N LEU A 4 -14.73 20.87 2.18
CA LEU A 4 -13.29 20.80 2.39
C LEU A 4 -12.57 20.81 1.04
N PRO A 5 -11.48 21.59 0.87
CA PRO A 5 -10.72 21.61 -0.36
C PRO A 5 -10.19 20.20 -0.64
N ASN A 6 -10.46 19.72 -1.86
CA ASN A 6 -10.00 18.44 -2.35
C ASN A 6 -8.48 18.53 -2.54
N LEU A 7 -7.72 18.10 -1.54
CA LEU A 7 -6.27 17.90 -1.66
C LEU A 7 -6.07 16.73 -2.63
N ALA A 8 -6.12 17.03 -3.93
CA ALA A 8 -5.77 16.09 -4.96
C ALA A 8 -4.38 15.56 -4.62
N ASN A 9 -4.29 14.23 -4.46
CA ASN A 9 -3.06 13.52 -4.25
C ASN A 9 -2.13 13.90 -5.41
N THR A 10 -1.14 14.77 -5.19
CA THR A 10 -0.10 15.03 -6.17
C THR A 10 0.59 13.71 -6.39
N THR A 11 0.24 13.03 -7.49
CA THR A 11 0.81 11.77 -7.93
C THR A 11 2.32 11.94 -7.96
N ARG A 12 2.99 11.37 -6.96
CA ARG A 12 4.38 11.64 -6.67
C ARG A 12 5.22 10.68 -7.48
N ALA A 13 5.60 11.07 -8.69
CA ALA A 13 6.69 10.45 -9.44
C ALA A 13 8.03 10.80 -8.77
N ALA A 14 8.29 10.26 -7.58
CA ALA A 14 9.60 10.27 -6.96
C ALA A 14 10.23 8.89 -7.18
N HIS A 15 10.80 8.71 -8.38
CA HIS A 15 11.51 7.50 -8.77
C HIS A 15 12.58 7.13 -7.73
N THR A 16 12.40 5.99 -7.06
CA THR A 16 13.48 5.24 -6.44
C THR A 16 14.35 4.63 -7.54
N THR A 17 15.66 4.49 -7.32
CA THR A 17 16.65 4.06 -8.33
C THR A 17 16.49 2.61 -8.81
N THR A 18 15.56 1.85 -8.26
CA THR A 18 15.04 0.62 -8.86
C THR A 18 13.65 0.93 -9.40
N SER A 19 13.51 0.97 -10.72
CA SER A 19 12.33 1.52 -11.40
C SER A 19 11.07 0.69 -11.24
N PHE A 20 11.19 -0.56 -10.76
CA PHE A 20 10.07 -1.49 -10.70
C PHE A 20 9.66 -1.89 -9.26
N ALA A 21 10.52 -1.74 -8.25
CA ALA A 21 10.19 -2.07 -6.86
C ALA A 21 9.06 -1.24 -6.22
N ASP A 22 8.70 -0.08 -6.77
CA ASP A 22 7.63 0.79 -6.23
C ASP A 22 6.26 0.51 -6.87
N VAL A 23 6.04 -0.70 -7.39
CA VAL A 23 4.69 -1.09 -7.81
C VAL A 23 3.86 -1.49 -6.60
N GLU A 24 2.78 -0.75 -6.44
CA GLU A 24 1.82 -0.82 -5.36
C GLU A 24 1.07 -2.19 -5.33
N PRO A 25 1.16 -2.97 -4.21
CA PRO A 25 0.43 -4.22 -4.06
C PRO A 25 -1.02 -3.98 -3.63
N GLY A 26 -1.88 -4.94 -3.96
CA GLY A 26 -3.30 -4.93 -3.58
C GLY A 26 -4.19 -4.31 -4.66
N PRO A 27 -4.85 -5.12 -5.52
CA PRO A 27 -5.71 -4.61 -6.58
C PRO A 27 -6.86 -3.75 -6.05
N ARG A 28 -7.34 -4.03 -4.84
CA ARG A 28 -8.34 -3.21 -4.15
C ARG A 28 -7.84 -1.79 -3.91
N ILE A 29 -6.63 -1.63 -3.40
CA ILE A 29 -6.06 -0.32 -3.09
C ILE A 29 -5.75 0.45 -4.37
N MET A 30 -5.24 -0.27 -5.38
CA MET A 30 -5.05 0.27 -6.74
C MET A 30 -6.36 0.79 -7.34
N ALA A 31 -7.45 0.03 -7.22
CA ALA A 31 -8.79 0.44 -7.68
C ALA A 31 -9.33 1.66 -6.94
N MET A 32 -8.83 1.94 -5.72
CA MET A 32 -9.13 3.14 -4.95
C MET A 32 -8.12 4.28 -5.21
N GLY A 33 -7.36 4.23 -6.30
CA GLY A 33 -6.41 5.28 -6.66
C GLY A 33 -5.26 5.45 -5.66
N GLY A 34 -4.84 4.36 -5.02
CA GLY A 34 -3.72 4.37 -4.08
C GLY A 34 -4.07 4.90 -2.68
N ALA A 35 -5.34 4.84 -2.28
CA ALA A 35 -5.80 5.25 -0.94
C ALA A 35 -5.32 4.36 0.23
N GLY A 36 -4.30 3.51 0.00
CA GLY A 36 -3.82 2.51 0.95
C GLY A 36 -3.24 3.09 2.22
N THR A 37 -2.78 4.35 2.18
CA THR A 37 -2.26 5.05 3.36
C THR A 37 -3.28 5.15 4.49
N ALA A 38 -4.60 5.11 4.21
CA ALA A 38 -5.66 5.30 5.19
C ALA A 38 -6.74 4.21 5.22
N LEU A 39 -6.60 3.13 4.43
CA LEU A 39 -7.69 2.17 4.22
C LEU A 39 -7.24 0.71 4.23
N ALA A 40 -5.98 0.43 4.54
CA ALA A 40 -5.46 -0.93 4.41
C ALA A 40 -5.84 -1.81 5.62
N ASP A 41 -7.05 -2.36 5.62
CA ASP A 41 -7.51 -3.31 6.65
C ASP A 41 -6.93 -4.74 6.47
N ASP A 42 -5.90 -4.93 5.66
CA ASP A 42 -5.31 -6.21 5.29
C ASP A 42 -3.76 -6.17 5.33
N PRO A 43 -3.05 -7.30 5.14
CA PRO A 43 -1.59 -7.36 5.19
C PRO A 43 -0.85 -6.43 4.21
N THR A 44 -1.48 -5.99 3.12
CA THR A 44 -0.90 -4.99 2.21
C THR A 44 -0.68 -3.64 2.88
N GLY A 45 -1.33 -3.37 4.02
CA GLY A 45 -1.07 -2.19 4.85
C GLY A 45 0.39 -2.07 5.25
N ALA A 46 1.10 -3.19 5.44
CA ALA A 46 2.54 -3.21 5.69
C ALA A 46 3.36 -2.38 4.69
N TRP A 47 2.95 -2.42 3.41
CA TRP A 47 3.59 -1.70 2.31
C TRP A 47 3.15 -0.23 2.25
N TRP A 48 1.84 0.01 2.36
CA TRP A 48 1.25 1.33 2.16
C TRP A 48 1.42 2.27 3.35
N ASN A 49 1.14 1.78 4.55
CA ASN A 49 1.30 2.48 5.81
C ASN A 49 1.37 1.42 6.92
N PRO A 50 2.55 1.11 7.49
CA PRO A 50 2.68 0.00 8.43
C PRO A 50 1.80 0.16 9.68
N ALA A 51 1.33 1.37 10.03
CA ALA A 51 0.37 1.56 11.11
C ALA A 51 -1.00 0.89 10.82
N GLU A 52 -1.35 0.68 9.55
CA GLU A 52 -2.62 0.07 9.15
C GLU A 52 -2.74 -1.40 9.57
N LEU A 53 -1.61 -2.10 9.76
CA LEU A 53 -1.61 -3.46 10.32
C LEU A 53 -2.27 -3.51 11.70
N TYR A 54 -2.20 -2.42 12.46
CA TYR A 54 -2.88 -2.35 13.75
C TYR A 54 -4.41 -2.26 13.60
N PHE A 55 -4.96 -1.75 12.51
CA PHE A 55 -6.41 -1.69 12.30
C PHE A 55 -7.01 -2.98 11.72
N MET A 56 -6.16 -3.89 11.24
CA MET A 56 -6.55 -5.23 10.80
C MET A 56 -7.24 -6.04 11.91
N ARG A 57 -8.05 -7.02 11.51
CA ARG A 57 -8.70 -7.97 12.43
C ARG A 57 -8.14 -9.38 12.24
N GLY A 58 -7.54 -9.92 13.31
CA GLY A 58 -7.07 -11.30 13.39
C GLY A 58 -5.81 -11.55 12.57
N THR A 59 -5.66 -12.79 12.08
CA THR A 59 -4.63 -13.19 11.12
C THR A 59 -5.21 -13.12 9.71
N ARG A 60 -4.50 -12.48 8.79
CA ARG A 60 -4.89 -12.40 7.37
C ARG A 60 -3.69 -12.71 6.48
N GLY A 61 -3.97 -13.21 5.29
CA GLY A 61 -3.00 -13.42 4.23
C GLY A 61 -3.51 -12.85 2.92
N VAL A 62 -2.61 -12.33 2.10
CA VAL A 62 -2.90 -11.82 0.75
C VAL A 62 -1.84 -12.35 -0.20
N VAL A 63 -2.32 -12.83 -1.36
CA VAL A 63 -1.49 -13.17 -2.51
C VAL A 63 -2.02 -12.36 -3.68
N THR A 64 -1.14 -11.66 -4.37
CA THR A 64 -1.49 -10.95 -5.59
C THR A 64 -0.49 -11.29 -6.68
N TYR A 65 -1.01 -11.54 -7.86
CA TYR A 65 -0.23 -11.72 -9.09
C TYR A 65 -0.70 -10.69 -10.10
N ASP A 66 0.23 -10.12 -10.86
CA ASP A 66 -0.05 -9.14 -11.89
C ASP A 66 0.87 -9.40 -13.09
N ASP A 67 0.32 -9.29 -14.30
CA ASP A 67 1.04 -9.32 -15.57
C ASP A 67 0.76 -7.99 -16.27
N LEU A 68 1.71 -7.07 -16.16
CA LEU A 68 1.48 -5.66 -16.46
C LEU A 68 1.11 -5.41 -17.93
N TYR A 69 1.46 -6.33 -18.83
CA TYR A 69 1.23 -6.22 -20.27
C TYR A 69 0.36 -7.33 -20.84
N GLY A 70 -0.05 -8.31 -20.02
CA GLY A 70 -0.81 -9.50 -20.48
C GLY A 70 -0.04 -10.38 -21.49
N ALA A 71 1.26 -10.15 -21.63
CA ALA A 71 2.15 -10.84 -22.56
C ALA A 71 3.18 -11.70 -21.83
N GLY A 72 3.11 -11.79 -20.49
CA GLY A 72 4.08 -12.48 -19.66
C GLY A 72 5.42 -11.75 -19.49
N LEU A 73 5.57 -10.54 -20.05
CA LEU A 73 6.84 -9.79 -20.06
C LEU A 73 7.19 -9.20 -18.69
N ALA A 74 6.20 -8.82 -17.89
CA ALA A 74 6.41 -8.16 -16.61
C ALA A 74 5.50 -8.80 -15.56
N GLN A 75 6.01 -9.87 -14.95
CA GLN A 75 5.30 -10.64 -13.95
C GLN A 75 5.64 -10.12 -12.55
N ARG A 76 4.60 -9.84 -11.75
CA ARG A 76 4.75 -9.44 -10.35
C ARG A 76 4.01 -10.42 -9.47
N SER A 77 4.67 -10.83 -8.38
CA SER A 77 4.05 -11.59 -7.31
C SER A 77 4.27 -10.89 -5.99
N TYR A 78 3.24 -10.82 -5.17
CA TYR A 78 3.32 -10.31 -3.81
C TYR A 78 2.57 -11.25 -2.88
N LEU A 79 3.25 -11.68 -1.84
CA LEU A 79 2.72 -12.52 -0.77
C LEU A 79 2.91 -11.77 0.54
N SER A 80 1.85 -11.70 1.35
CA SER A 80 1.93 -11.10 2.67
C SER A 80 1.03 -11.83 3.66
N VAL A 81 1.55 -12.02 4.86
CA VAL A 81 0.80 -12.57 6.00
C VAL A 81 1.02 -11.64 7.18
N ALA A 82 -0.06 -11.29 7.86
CA ALA A 82 0.00 -10.47 9.05
C ALA A 82 -0.94 -11.01 10.13
N TRP A 83 -0.61 -10.76 11.38
CA TRP A 83 -1.42 -11.14 12.53
C TRP A 83 -1.45 -10.02 13.56
N LYS A 84 -2.65 -9.67 14.01
CA LYS A 84 -2.88 -8.74 15.12
C LYS A 84 -3.16 -9.51 16.41
N LYS A 85 -2.34 -9.28 17.43
CA LYS A 85 -2.63 -9.71 18.79
C LYS A 85 -3.57 -8.71 19.43
N VAL A 86 -4.70 -9.20 19.93
CA VAL A 86 -5.67 -8.38 20.64
C VAL A 86 -5.55 -8.64 22.14
N HIS A 87 -5.59 -7.57 22.94
CA HIS A 87 -5.57 -7.68 24.39
C HIS A 87 -6.99 -7.82 24.93
N TYR A 88 -7.12 -8.63 25.98
CA TYR A 88 -8.34 -8.74 26.74
C TYR A 88 -8.14 -7.97 28.04
N GLU A 89 -9.00 -6.99 28.30
CA GLU A 89 -9.01 -6.23 29.53
C GLU A 89 -10.08 -6.83 30.48
N PRO A 90 -9.71 -7.22 31.71
CA PRO A 90 -10.69 -7.65 32.69
C PRO A 90 -11.49 -6.43 33.17
N LYS A 91 -12.81 -6.48 32.97
CA LYS A 91 -13.77 -5.51 33.50
C LYS A 91 -14.74 -6.19 34.45
N PHE A 92 -14.88 -5.64 35.63
CA PHE A 92 -15.87 -6.09 36.60
C PHE A 92 -17.20 -5.39 36.33
N VAL A 93 -18.23 -6.16 35.99
CA VAL A 93 -19.60 -5.69 35.77
C VAL A 93 -20.52 -6.57 36.60
N ASP A 94 -21.37 -5.98 37.43
CA ASP A 94 -22.32 -6.70 38.30
C ASP A 94 -21.69 -7.81 39.14
N ASN A 95 -20.55 -7.51 39.75
CA ASN A 95 -19.77 -8.44 40.58
C ASN A 95 -19.29 -9.70 39.81
N ARG A 96 -19.27 -9.65 38.47
CA ARG A 96 -18.70 -10.68 37.59
C ARG A 96 -17.54 -10.10 36.80
N MET A 97 -16.46 -10.88 36.70
CA MET A 97 -15.34 -10.54 35.83
C MET A 97 -15.69 -10.91 34.39
N THR A 98 -15.70 -9.92 33.51
CA THR A 98 -15.86 -10.09 32.06
C THR A 98 -14.55 -9.70 31.38
N LEU A 99 -14.17 -10.43 30.34
CA LEU A 99 -13.01 -10.08 29.51
C LEU A 99 -13.52 -9.30 28.30
N GLU A 100 -13.28 -8.00 28.29
CA GLU A 100 -13.61 -7.17 27.13
C GLU A 100 -12.41 -7.13 26.19
N LYS A 101 -12.68 -7.29 24.90
CA LYS A 101 -11.66 -7.26 23.86
C LYS A 101 -11.30 -5.80 23.57
N ASP A 102 -10.11 -5.35 24.00
CA ASP A 102 -9.62 -4.02 23.67
C ASP A 102 -9.03 -4.02 22.26
N LEU A 103 -9.82 -3.55 21.29
CA LEU A 103 -9.39 -3.36 19.91
C LEU A 103 -8.46 -2.13 19.76
N GLY A 104 -8.52 -1.21 20.73
CA GLY A 104 -7.80 0.06 20.85
C GLY A 104 -6.32 -0.08 21.21
N ARG A 105 -5.92 -1.22 21.80
CA ARG A 105 -4.53 -1.52 22.13
C ARG A 105 -4.07 -2.83 21.54
N GLY A 106 -2.77 -2.95 21.39
CA GLY A 106 -2.11 -4.19 20.99
C GLY A 106 -1.08 -4.00 19.90
N SER A 107 -0.58 -5.11 19.40
CA SER A 107 0.45 -5.13 18.38
C SER A 107 0.07 -6.02 17.21
N ALA A 108 0.55 -5.64 16.03
CA ALA A 108 0.44 -6.44 14.83
C ALA A 108 1.82 -6.63 14.21
N TRP A 109 2.04 -7.80 13.63
CA TRP A 109 3.24 -8.14 12.89
C TRP A 109 2.84 -8.54 11.47
N GLY A 110 3.68 -8.19 10.50
CA GLY A 110 3.51 -8.57 9.11
C GLY A 110 4.83 -9.03 8.51
N ILE A 111 4.77 -10.05 7.67
CA ILE A 111 5.88 -10.48 6.81
C ILE A 111 5.35 -10.46 5.38
N SER A 112 6.15 -9.97 4.45
CA SER A 112 5.83 -9.99 3.03
C SER A 112 7.05 -10.24 2.17
N VAL A 113 6.79 -10.74 0.97
CA VAL A 113 7.76 -10.91 -0.10
C VAL A 113 7.13 -10.38 -1.37
N SER A 114 7.81 -9.45 -2.02
CA SER A 114 7.48 -9.00 -3.37
C SER A 114 8.55 -9.52 -4.32
N SER A 115 8.15 -9.98 -5.50
CA SER A 115 9.06 -10.32 -6.58
C SER A 115 8.57 -9.75 -7.90
N ILE A 116 9.53 -9.30 -8.71
CA ILE A 116 9.28 -8.84 -10.08
C ILE A 116 10.20 -9.64 -10.98
N PHE A 117 9.65 -10.12 -12.08
CA PHE A 117 10.39 -10.76 -13.15
C PHE A 117 10.02 -10.08 -14.46
N LEU A 118 11.06 -9.67 -15.18
CA LEU A 118 10.98 -8.98 -16.46
C LEU A 118 11.71 -9.84 -17.49
N ASP A 119 10.96 -10.33 -18.46
CA ASP A 119 11.47 -11.06 -19.63
C ASP A 119 11.65 -10.07 -20.78
N LEU A 120 12.91 -9.85 -21.18
CA LEU A 120 13.30 -8.95 -22.27
C LEU A 120 13.79 -9.74 -23.49
N GLY A 121 13.43 -11.02 -23.60
CA GLY A 121 13.83 -11.92 -24.68
C GLY A 121 15.13 -12.67 -24.34
N GLU A 122 16.27 -12.19 -24.84
CA GLU A 122 17.58 -12.79 -24.53
C GLU A 122 18.08 -12.38 -23.14
N GLU A 123 17.53 -11.31 -22.59
CA GLU A 123 17.91 -10.73 -21.30
C GLU A 123 16.76 -10.89 -20.30
N SER A 124 17.10 -10.98 -19.02
CA SER A 124 16.11 -11.02 -17.94
C SER A 124 16.49 -10.09 -16.81
N TYR A 125 15.48 -9.59 -16.11
CA TYR A 125 15.65 -8.78 -14.93
C TYR A 125 14.76 -9.32 -13.81
N SER A 126 15.30 -9.42 -12.60
CA SER A 126 14.54 -9.88 -11.45
C SER A 126 14.83 -9.06 -10.20
N GLU A 127 13.78 -8.79 -9.43
CA GLU A 127 13.85 -8.18 -8.12
C GLU A 127 13.17 -9.08 -7.08
N LEU A 128 13.76 -9.17 -5.90
CA LEU A 128 13.20 -9.84 -4.73
C LEU A 128 13.29 -8.91 -3.54
N MET A 129 12.15 -8.71 -2.86
CA MET A 129 12.04 -7.79 -1.74
C MET A 129 11.27 -8.42 -0.57
N PRO A 130 11.94 -9.17 0.32
CA PRO A 130 11.37 -9.55 1.60
C PRO A 130 11.29 -8.37 2.56
N SER A 131 10.24 -8.32 3.38
CA SER A 131 10.05 -7.27 4.37
C SER A 131 9.37 -7.77 5.63
N ILE A 132 9.69 -7.14 6.76
CA ILE A 132 9.05 -7.32 8.05
C ILE A 132 8.46 -6.00 8.52
N SER A 133 7.29 -6.07 9.14
CA SER A 133 6.55 -4.91 9.61
C SER A 133 5.98 -5.14 11.00
N PHE A 134 5.91 -4.06 11.76
CA PHE A 134 5.36 -4.03 13.11
C PHE A 134 4.45 -2.81 13.26
N ALA A 135 3.34 -2.99 13.97
CA ALA A 135 2.45 -1.90 14.34
C ALA A 135 2.01 -2.02 15.80
N ALA A 136 1.77 -0.88 16.44
CA ALA A 136 1.28 -0.79 17.81
C ALA A 136 0.11 0.20 17.90
N GLY A 137 -0.94 -0.20 18.62
CA GLY A 137 -2.06 0.64 19.00
C GLY A 137 -1.81 1.34 20.32
N LEU A 138 -1.96 2.66 20.35
CA LEU A 138 -1.74 3.50 21.52
C LEU A 138 -3.03 3.77 22.32
N GLY A 139 -4.16 3.17 21.93
CA GLY A 139 -5.49 3.52 22.45
C GLY A 139 -6.16 4.64 21.64
N GLY A 140 -7.45 4.88 21.91
CA GLY A 140 -8.19 6.00 21.31
C GLY A 140 -8.27 5.99 19.78
N GLY A 141 -8.03 4.84 19.13
CA GLY A 141 -8.01 4.72 17.69
C GLY A 141 -6.70 5.15 17.03
N VAL A 142 -5.63 5.41 17.78
CA VAL A 142 -4.31 5.80 17.25
C VAL A 142 -3.41 4.57 17.09
N GLY A 143 -2.80 4.44 15.93
CA GLY A 143 -1.80 3.42 15.60
C GLY A 143 -0.51 4.03 15.08
N ILE A 144 0.61 3.41 15.41
CA ILE A 144 1.92 3.68 14.80
C ILE A 144 2.49 2.40 14.24
N GLY A 145 3.35 2.49 13.23
CA GLY A 145 4.00 1.32 12.66
C GLY A 145 5.33 1.62 12.00
N SER A 146 6.09 0.57 11.79
CA SER A 146 7.38 0.59 11.10
C SER A 146 7.51 -0.63 10.21
N SER A 147 8.15 -0.47 9.06
CA SER A 147 8.52 -1.59 8.19
C SER A 147 9.96 -1.48 7.76
N VAL A 148 10.60 -2.63 7.56
CA VAL A 148 11.94 -2.75 6.99
C VAL A 148 11.89 -3.77 5.86
N SER A 149 12.44 -3.40 4.71
CA SER A 149 12.51 -4.24 3.52
C SER A 149 13.97 -4.38 3.11
N PHE A 150 14.34 -5.56 2.66
CA PHE A 150 15.60 -5.81 1.97
C PHE A 150 15.29 -5.98 0.49
N LEU A 151 16.11 -5.41 -0.39
CA LEU A 151 15.97 -5.49 -1.84
C LEU A 151 17.17 -6.23 -2.39
N LYS A 152 16.93 -7.19 -3.29
CA LYS A 152 17.95 -7.79 -4.14
C LYS A 152 17.46 -7.72 -5.58
N ALA A 153 18.25 -7.13 -6.46
CA ALA A 153 17.98 -7.05 -7.88
C ALA A 153 19.13 -7.67 -8.67
N SER A 154 18.81 -8.35 -9.76
CA SER A 154 19.77 -8.94 -10.69
C SER A 154 19.34 -8.68 -12.13
N SER A 155 20.31 -8.31 -12.97
CA SER A 155 20.13 -8.02 -14.39
C SER A 155 21.04 -8.92 -15.23
N GLY A 156 20.47 -9.65 -16.18
CA GLY A 156 21.22 -10.44 -17.17
C GLY A 156 21.80 -9.62 -18.33
N VAL A 157 21.42 -8.34 -18.46
CA VAL A 157 21.93 -7.43 -19.51
C VAL A 157 23.44 -7.18 -19.37
N GLU A 158 23.90 -7.05 -18.12
CA GLU A 158 25.26 -6.61 -17.78
C GLU A 158 25.89 -7.49 -16.68
N ASP A 159 25.25 -8.62 -16.32
CA ASP A 159 25.63 -9.48 -15.18
C ASP A 159 25.86 -8.72 -13.87
N VAL A 160 25.07 -7.66 -13.66
CA VAL A 160 25.16 -6.78 -12.48
C VAL A 160 24.04 -7.05 -11.51
N GLY A 161 24.43 -7.22 -10.25
CA GLY A 161 23.55 -7.31 -9.10
C GLY A 161 23.52 -6.01 -8.30
N SER A 162 22.43 -5.77 -7.58
CA SER A 162 22.39 -4.77 -6.52
C SER A 162 21.61 -5.28 -5.32
N SER A 163 22.00 -4.83 -4.14
CA SER A 163 21.26 -5.11 -2.92
C SER A 163 21.04 -3.84 -2.12
N GLY A 164 19.97 -3.78 -1.36
CA GLY A 164 19.63 -2.60 -0.58
C GLY A 164 18.68 -2.88 0.55
N TYR A 165 18.38 -1.85 1.32
CA TYR A 165 17.34 -1.90 2.33
C TYR A 165 16.58 -0.58 2.35
N SER A 166 15.36 -0.62 2.88
CA SER A 166 14.52 0.53 3.13
C SER A 166 13.80 0.39 4.47
N ALA A 167 13.66 1.48 5.21
CA ALA A 167 12.81 1.56 6.40
C ALA A 167 11.73 2.63 6.23
N SER A 168 10.53 2.34 6.70
CA SER A 168 9.37 3.24 6.64
C SER A 168 8.72 3.36 8.02
N LEU A 169 8.13 4.52 8.29
CA LEU A 169 7.34 4.78 9.49
C LEU A 169 5.94 5.22 9.10
N GLY A 170 4.95 4.78 9.87
CA GLY A 170 3.54 5.04 9.64
C GLY A 170 2.84 5.47 10.91
N ALA A 171 1.78 6.26 10.75
CA ALA A 171 0.82 6.61 11.79
C ALA A 171 -0.59 6.60 11.19
N GLY A 172 -1.58 6.25 11.99
CA GLY A 172 -2.99 6.27 11.59
C GLY A 172 -3.89 6.59 12.77
N ILE A 173 -5.01 7.25 12.50
CA ILE A 173 -6.02 7.62 13.49
C ILE A 173 -7.43 7.32 12.97
N ASN A 174 -8.17 6.53 13.75
CA ASN A 174 -9.61 6.38 13.60
C ASN A 174 -10.32 7.56 14.28
N LEU A 175 -11.01 8.36 13.50
CA LEU A 175 -11.82 9.47 14.00
C LEU A 175 -13.26 9.00 14.32
N PRO A 176 -13.94 9.68 15.25
CA PRO A 176 -15.39 9.57 15.41
C PRO A 176 -16.07 9.85 14.05
N ALA A 177 -17.14 9.12 13.73
CA ALA A 177 -17.83 9.14 12.42
C ALA A 177 -17.19 8.30 11.28
N ARG A 178 -16.42 7.25 11.63
CA ARG A 178 -15.88 6.28 10.65
C ARG A 178 -15.00 6.95 9.58
N ALA A 179 -14.31 8.01 9.99
CA ALA A 179 -13.23 8.60 9.22
C ALA A 179 -11.90 8.03 9.71
N HIS A 180 -10.96 7.89 8.79
CA HIS A 180 -9.62 7.37 9.03
C HIS A 180 -8.61 8.33 8.38
N VAL A 181 -7.59 8.72 9.12
CA VAL A 181 -6.50 9.55 8.59
C VAL A 181 -5.19 8.81 8.80
N GLY A 182 -4.44 8.65 7.73
CA GLY A 182 -3.14 7.98 7.74
C GLY A 182 -2.03 8.93 7.28
N PHE A 183 -0.86 8.77 7.88
CA PHE A 183 0.39 9.40 7.48
C PHE A 183 1.47 8.33 7.37
N VAL A 184 2.28 8.38 6.32
CA VAL A 184 3.43 7.49 6.17
C VAL A 184 4.62 8.28 5.64
N ALA A 185 5.79 7.99 6.20
CA ALA A 185 7.08 8.39 5.68
C ALA A 185 7.83 7.13 5.24
N ARG A 186 7.78 6.85 3.94
CA ARG A 186 8.45 5.72 3.28
C ARG A 186 9.91 6.06 3.01
N ASN A 187 10.76 5.03 3.02
CA ASN A 187 12.18 5.13 2.64
C ASN A 187 12.95 6.19 3.45
N LEU A 188 12.69 6.28 4.76
CA LEU A 188 13.40 7.19 5.67
C LEU A 188 14.88 6.83 5.79
N LEU A 189 15.16 5.53 5.83
CA LEU A 189 16.51 4.99 5.85
C LEU A 189 16.63 4.01 4.69
N SER A 190 17.44 4.35 3.72
CA SER A 190 17.55 3.55 2.51
C SER A 190 18.94 3.62 1.93
N SER A 191 19.45 2.48 1.50
CA SER A 191 20.75 2.35 0.88
C SER A 191 20.67 1.24 -0.17
N VAL A 192 21.29 1.46 -1.31
CA VAL A 192 21.48 0.44 -2.35
C VAL A 192 22.97 0.39 -2.66
N SER A 193 23.52 -0.81 -2.78
CA SER A 193 24.93 -1.07 -3.07
C SER A 193 24.99 -2.02 -4.27
N PRO A 194 25.65 -1.60 -5.37
CA PRO A 194 25.96 -2.50 -6.48
C PRO A 194 26.89 -3.63 -6.02
N GLU A 195 26.74 -4.80 -6.62
CA GLU A 195 27.65 -5.93 -6.43
C GLU A 195 29.00 -5.61 -7.09
N GLY A 196 30.10 -5.62 -6.33
CA GLY A 196 31.44 -5.31 -6.83
C GLY A 196 31.85 -3.82 -6.80
N GLY A 197 30.97 -2.89 -6.42
CA GLY A 197 31.26 -1.46 -6.35
C GLY A 197 31.54 -0.92 -4.94
N SER A 198 32.25 0.21 -4.84
CA SER A 198 32.27 1.01 -3.61
C SER A 198 30.87 1.47 -3.25
N LYS A 199 30.49 1.42 -1.97
CA LYS A 199 29.17 1.87 -1.47
C LYS A 199 28.87 3.31 -1.93
N GLU A 200 28.19 3.46 -3.06
CA GLU A 200 27.62 4.74 -3.43
C GLU A 200 26.37 4.95 -2.60
N LYS A 201 26.34 6.03 -1.83
CA LYS A 201 25.12 6.50 -1.19
C LYS A 201 24.24 7.08 -2.29
N LEU A 202 23.53 6.21 -3.00
CA LEU A 202 22.64 6.61 -4.09
C LEU A 202 21.64 7.63 -3.54
N ARG A 203 21.62 8.82 -4.15
CA ARG A 203 20.69 9.92 -3.85
C ARG A 203 19.22 9.58 -4.19
N GLY A 204 18.93 8.31 -4.48
CA GLY A 204 17.77 7.83 -5.21
C GLY A 204 16.57 7.43 -4.35
N CYS A 205 16.80 6.91 -3.15
CA CYS A 205 15.68 6.63 -2.25
C CYS A 205 15.34 7.90 -1.48
N ARG A 206 14.52 8.76 -2.12
CA ARG A 206 14.03 9.97 -1.49
C ARG A 206 12.97 9.58 -0.46
N PRO A 207 13.03 10.13 0.76
CA PRO A 207 11.95 10.01 1.71
C PRO A 207 10.63 10.45 1.05
N ALA A 208 9.65 9.57 1.04
CA ALA A 208 8.33 9.85 0.49
C ALA A 208 7.34 9.95 1.65
N ALA A 209 6.79 11.15 1.85
CA ALA A 209 5.67 11.36 2.75
C ALA A 209 4.36 11.28 1.96
N SER A 210 3.39 10.52 2.44
CA SER A 210 2.00 10.58 1.96
C SER A 210 1.03 10.71 3.13
N THR A 211 -0.08 11.37 2.84
CA THR A 211 -1.22 11.56 3.74
C THR A 211 -2.46 11.05 3.05
N GLY A 212 -3.26 10.23 3.73
CA GLY A 212 -4.55 9.78 3.24
C GLY A 212 -5.66 10.14 4.22
N CYS A 213 -6.85 10.40 3.70
CA CYS A 213 -8.07 10.51 4.50
C CYS A 213 -9.16 9.70 3.81
N PHE A 214 -9.86 8.89 4.58
CA PHE A 214 -11.00 8.11 4.13
C PHE A 214 -12.16 8.32 5.08
N SER A 215 -13.38 8.43 4.55
CA SER A 215 -14.59 8.52 5.37
C SER A 215 -15.69 7.69 4.73
N THR A 216 -16.31 6.81 5.54
CA THR A 216 -17.51 6.09 5.11
C THR A 216 -18.73 6.77 5.71
N THR A 217 -19.52 7.44 4.87
CA THR A 217 -20.82 7.95 5.29
C THR A 217 -21.88 6.89 5.01
N TRP A 218 -22.42 6.31 6.08
CA TRP A 218 -23.49 5.33 5.99
C TRP A 218 -24.81 6.07 6.00
N ARG A 219 -25.48 6.15 4.84
CA ARG A 219 -26.90 6.49 4.81
C ARG A 219 -27.70 5.21 4.95
N ARG A 220 -28.43 5.07 6.06
CA ARG A 220 -29.45 4.05 6.20
C ARG A 220 -30.59 4.41 5.25
N GLY A 221 -30.68 3.73 4.10
CA GLY A 221 -31.80 3.88 3.17
C GLY A 221 -33.08 3.29 3.78
N PRO A 222 -34.26 3.84 3.47
CA PRO A 222 -35.53 3.36 4.03
C PRO A 222 -36.06 2.06 3.40
N ALA A 223 -35.47 1.57 2.31
CA ALA A 223 -35.88 0.30 1.71
C ALA A 223 -34.73 -0.28 0.87
N PHE A 224 -34.53 -1.60 1.00
CA PHE A 224 -33.54 -2.46 0.35
C PHE A 224 -32.12 -2.42 0.92
N ASP A 225 -31.63 -3.62 1.28
CA ASP A 225 -30.26 -3.99 1.65
C ASP A 225 -29.29 -3.87 0.46
N THR A 226 -29.30 -2.74 -0.25
CA THR A 226 -28.31 -2.45 -1.28
C THR A 226 -27.23 -1.55 -0.71
N TRP A 227 -26.05 -2.13 -0.61
CA TRP A 227 -24.83 -1.52 -0.10
C TRP A 227 -24.24 -0.61 -1.18
N VAL A 228 -24.17 0.70 -0.89
CA VAL A 228 -23.46 1.65 -1.75
C VAL A 228 -22.29 2.23 -0.97
N GLU A 229 -21.09 1.75 -1.28
CA GLU A 229 -19.84 2.31 -0.75
C GLU A 229 -19.54 3.62 -1.50
N ALA A 230 -19.93 4.74 -0.90
CA ALA A 230 -19.63 6.07 -1.43
C ALA A 230 -18.23 6.50 -0.94
N SER A 231 -17.21 6.24 -1.75
CA SER A 231 -15.91 6.90 -1.58
C SER A 231 -15.96 8.26 -2.29
N SER A 232 -15.69 9.35 -1.57
CA SER A 232 -15.61 10.68 -2.19
C SER A 232 -14.24 10.86 -2.84
N HIS A 233 -14.03 10.23 -4.00
CA HIS A 233 -12.92 10.57 -4.87
C HIS A 233 -13.36 11.69 -5.81
N GLY A 234 -12.61 12.80 -5.81
CA GLY A 234 -12.76 13.79 -6.88
C GLY A 234 -12.56 13.09 -8.23
N ARG A 235 -13.50 13.30 -9.16
CA ARG A 235 -13.38 12.83 -10.55
C ARG A 235 -11.98 13.15 -11.06
N SER A 236 -11.16 12.14 -11.31
CA SER A 236 -10.07 12.26 -12.27
C SER A 236 -10.69 12.69 -13.60
N ARG A 237 -10.14 13.75 -14.19
CA ARG A 237 -10.55 14.25 -15.50
C ARG A 237 -10.59 13.08 -16.49
N PRO A 238 -11.56 13.00 -17.40
CA PRO A 238 -11.39 12.18 -18.58
C PRO A 238 -10.13 12.67 -19.30
N SER A 239 -9.15 11.80 -19.49
CA SER A 239 -8.07 12.06 -20.42
C SER A 239 -8.71 12.10 -21.81
N ALA A 240 -8.96 13.32 -22.30
CA ALA A 240 -9.28 13.53 -23.69
C ALA A 240 -8.03 13.24 -24.52
N SER A 241 -7.78 11.97 -24.84
CA SER A 241 -7.03 11.62 -26.05
C SER A 241 -7.98 11.81 -27.22
N GLY A 242 -8.16 13.07 -27.60
CA GLY A 242 -8.76 13.43 -28.88
C GLY A 242 -7.83 12.97 -30.00
N TRP A 243 -8.06 11.76 -30.50
CA TRP A 243 -7.46 11.31 -31.75
C TRP A 243 -8.32 11.85 -32.89
N ASN A 244 -7.97 13.04 -33.39
CA ASN A 244 -8.48 13.54 -34.66
C ASN A 244 -7.78 12.79 -35.80
N GLY A 245 -8.39 11.68 -36.22
CA GLY A 245 -8.05 10.99 -37.46
C GLY A 245 -9.25 10.99 -38.39
N SER A 246 -9.45 12.07 -39.15
CA SER A 246 -10.41 12.09 -40.26
C SER A 246 -9.84 11.29 -41.44
N GLY A 247 -10.12 9.99 -41.46
CA GLY A 247 -9.88 9.12 -42.62
C GLY A 247 -11.21 8.76 -43.28
N SER A 248 -11.67 9.59 -44.21
CA SER A 248 -12.79 9.28 -45.11
C SER A 248 -12.31 8.26 -46.15
N GLY A 249 -12.68 6.99 -45.98
CA GLY A 249 -12.54 5.96 -47.02
C GLY A 249 -13.90 5.36 -47.34
N SER A 250 -14.50 5.79 -48.45
CA SER A 250 -15.70 5.19 -49.01
C SER A 250 -15.32 3.88 -49.73
N ILE A 251 -15.88 2.76 -49.27
CA ILE A 251 -15.91 1.51 -50.04
C ILE A 251 -17.31 1.40 -50.63
N THR A 252 -17.40 1.65 -51.93
CA THR A 252 -18.52 1.23 -52.78
C THR A 252 -18.27 -0.21 -53.23
N ARG A 253 -19.36 -0.98 -53.31
CA ARG A 253 -19.42 -2.40 -53.72
C ARG A 253 -18.72 -2.70 -55.03
#